data_AF-A0A1M6NBK6-F1
#
_entry.id   AF-A0A1M6NBK6-F1
#
_cell.length_a   1.000
_cell.length_b   1.000
_cell.length_c   1.000
_cell.angle_alpha   90.00
_cell.angle_beta   90.00
_cell.angle_gamma   90.00
#
_symmetry.space_group_name_H-M   'P 1'
#
loop_
_entity.id
_entity.type
_entity.pdbx_description
1 polymer ?
#
loop_
_entity_poly.entity_id
_entity_poly.type
_entity_poly.pdbx_seq_one_letter_code
_entity_poly.pdbx_strand_id
1 'polypeptide(L)'
;MEAYVKVRLRCVSSFYKALCILNIDNSTWYELSVLQAAYAAEILIKARIAEEHPLLIFESFPHSKSINGDQVEIEDLFKNGRTIQWSDLPERLFLTTGIKLPNKKMFDNFGRLRNGIQHFLLHLVISMFQKKHLSLSMR
;
A
#
# COMPACT_ATOMS: atom_id res chain seq x y z
N MET A 1 -2.15 -16.75 6.68
CA MET A 1 -1.44 -15.71 5.88
C MET A 1 -1.66 -15.87 4.38
N GLU A 2 -1.68 -17.09 3.82
CA GLU A 2 -1.92 -17.34 2.38
C GLU A 2 -3.28 -16.83 1.84
N ALA A 3 -4.33 -16.82 2.65
CA ALA A 3 -5.65 -16.35 2.22
C ALA A 3 -5.71 -14.83 1.96
N TYR A 4 -4.89 -14.04 2.67
CA TYR A 4 -4.91 -12.57 2.60
C TYR A 4 -4.23 -12.04 1.33
N VAL A 5 -3.13 -12.68 0.91
CA VAL A 5 -2.49 -12.43 -0.39
C VAL A 5 -3.46 -12.79 -1.52
N LYS A 6 -4.22 -13.87 -1.38
CA LYS A 6 -5.12 -14.39 -2.43
C LYS A 6 -6.40 -13.58 -2.64
N VAL A 7 -6.94 -12.92 -1.61
CA VAL A 7 -8.18 -12.12 -1.73
C VAL A 7 -7.92 -10.70 -2.22
N ARG A 8 -6.85 -10.04 -1.75
CA ARG A 8 -6.50 -8.67 -2.20
C ARG A 8 -5.95 -8.67 -3.63
N LEU A 9 -5.28 -9.74 -4.06
CA LEU A 9 -4.88 -9.93 -5.46
C LEU A 9 -6.06 -10.20 -6.41
N ARG A 10 -7.17 -10.80 -5.96
CA ARG A 10 -8.32 -11.07 -6.85
C ARG A 10 -9.12 -9.81 -7.21
N CYS A 11 -9.39 -8.95 -6.23
CA CYS A 11 -10.21 -7.74 -6.46
C CYS A 11 -9.44 -6.65 -7.21
N VAL A 12 -8.13 -6.53 -6.98
CA VAL A 12 -7.26 -5.65 -7.76
C VAL A 12 -6.94 -6.25 -9.14
N SER A 13 -6.77 -7.58 -9.27
CA SER A 13 -6.44 -8.15 -10.58
C SER A 13 -7.59 -8.16 -11.58
N SER A 14 -8.87 -8.27 -11.20
CA SER A 14 -9.95 -8.24 -12.21
C SER A 14 -10.19 -6.84 -12.79
N PHE A 15 -9.97 -5.77 -12.02
CA PHE A 15 -10.15 -4.40 -12.51
C PHE A 15 -8.90 -3.86 -13.22
N TYR A 16 -7.69 -4.20 -12.75
CA TYR A 16 -6.45 -3.76 -13.38
C TYR A 16 -5.98 -4.67 -14.53
N LYS A 17 -6.23 -5.99 -14.53
CA LYS A 17 -5.86 -6.84 -15.69
C LYS A 17 -6.64 -6.49 -16.96
N ALA A 18 -7.91 -6.11 -16.83
CA ALA A 18 -8.71 -5.73 -17.98
C ALA A 18 -8.28 -4.37 -18.55
N LEU A 19 -7.81 -3.43 -17.73
CA LEU A 19 -7.56 -2.05 -18.16
C LEU A 19 -6.08 -1.74 -18.43
N CYS A 20 -5.15 -2.43 -17.76
CA CYS A 20 -3.71 -2.23 -17.96
C CYS A 20 -3.16 -2.89 -19.22
N ILE A 21 -3.76 -4.00 -19.67
CA ILE A 21 -3.29 -4.73 -20.85
C ILE A 21 -3.84 -4.11 -22.15
N LEU A 22 -4.96 -3.38 -22.09
CA LEU A 22 -5.66 -2.87 -23.28
C LEU A 22 -5.17 -1.51 -23.79
N ASN A 23 -4.20 -0.85 -23.12
CA ASN A 23 -3.72 0.47 -23.57
C ASN A 23 -2.24 0.67 -23.24
N ILE A 24 -1.38 -0.03 -24.01
CA ILE A 24 0.09 0.07 -23.93
C ILE A 24 0.57 1.53 -24.11
N ASP A 25 -0.18 2.36 -24.83
CA ASP A 25 0.19 3.75 -25.14
C ASP A 25 -0.14 4.75 -24.02
N ASN A 26 -0.47 4.31 -22.81
CA ASN A 26 -0.74 5.23 -21.71
C ASN A 26 0.56 5.89 -21.25
N SER A 27 0.70 7.19 -21.52
CA SER A 27 1.86 7.97 -21.08
C SER A 27 2.09 7.91 -19.57
N THR A 28 1.07 7.61 -18.76
CA THR A 28 1.17 7.60 -17.28
C THR A 28 1.70 6.28 -16.67
N TRP A 29 2.15 5.34 -17.51
CA TRP A 29 2.67 4.05 -17.04
C TRP A 29 3.92 4.19 -16.16
N TYR A 30 4.78 5.17 -16.44
CA TYR A 30 6.01 5.34 -15.68
C TYR A 30 5.68 5.77 -14.24
N GLU A 31 4.75 6.70 -14.02
CA GLU A 31 4.31 7.06 -12.67
C GLU A 31 3.70 5.89 -11.92
N LEU A 32 2.79 5.15 -12.57
CA LEU A 32 2.14 4.00 -11.96
C LEU A 32 3.16 2.93 -11.57
N SER A 33 4.16 2.66 -12.41
CA SER A 33 5.21 1.68 -12.10
C SER A 33 6.02 2.08 -10.86
N VAL A 34 6.33 3.36 -10.69
CA VAL A 34 7.01 3.88 -9.48
C VAL A 34 6.15 3.66 -8.25
N LEU A 35 4.84 3.93 -8.32
CA LEU A 35 3.92 3.70 -7.20
C LEU A 35 3.82 2.21 -6.83
N GLN A 36 3.74 1.33 -7.83
CA GLN A 36 3.68 -0.11 -7.59
C GLN A 36 4.98 -0.64 -6.99
N ALA A 37 6.14 -0.17 -7.47
CA ALA A 37 7.44 -0.52 -6.90
C ALA A 37 7.56 -0.06 -5.44
N ALA A 38 7.07 1.14 -5.10
CA ALA A 38 7.02 1.60 -3.71
C ALA A 38 6.09 0.73 -2.86
N TYR A 39 4.89 0.43 -3.34
CA TYR A 39 3.96 -0.42 -2.61
C TYR A 39 4.53 -1.84 -2.35
N ALA A 40 5.21 -2.42 -3.35
CA ALA A 40 5.87 -3.70 -3.20
C ALA A 40 6.99 -3.65 -2.15
N ALA A 41 7.84 -2.62 -2.18
CA ALA A 41 8.89 -2.44 -1.17
C ALA A 41 8.32 -2.29 0.25
N GLU A 42 7.24 -1.53 0.41
CA GLU A 42 6.54 -1.36 1.68
C GLU A 42 5.99 -2.70 2.22
N ILE A 43 5.36 -3.51 1.36
CA ILE A 43 4.87 -4.84 1.74
C ILE A 43 6.03 -5.73 2.18
N LEU A 44 7.13 -5.76 1.43
CA LEU A 44 8.27 -6.62 1.73
C LEU A 44 8.89 -6.30 3.08
N ILE A 45 9.09 -5.02 3.39
CA ILE A 45 9.65 -4.60 4.68
C ILE A 45 8.67 -4.92 5.82
N LYS A 46 7.37 -4.64 5.64
CA LYS A 46 6.34 -4.98 6.64
C LYS A 46 6.25 -6.49 6.86
N ALA A 47 6.37 -7.29 5.81
CA ALA A 47 6.37 -8.75 5.91
C ALA A 47 7.54 -9.24 6.77
N ARG A 48 8.75 -8.70 6.55
CA ARG A 48 9.92 -9.03 7.38
C ARG A 48 9.74 -8.61 8.84
N ILE A 49 9.15 -7.45 9.11
CA ILE A 49 8.82 -7.03 10.49
C ILE A 49 7.76 -7.97 11.11
N ALA A 50 6.76 -8.37 10.34
CA ALA A 50 5.67 -9.25 10.79
C ALA A 50 6.12 -10.68 11.10
N GLU A 51 7.24 -11.14 10.50
CA GLU A 51 7.86 -12.42 10.84
C GLU A 51 8.36 -12.46 12.29
N GLU A 52 8.78 -11.32 12.85
CA GLU A 52 9.10 -11.22 14.29
C GLU A 52 7.83 -11.26 15.13
N HIS A 53 6.87 -10.39 14.80
CA HIS A 53 5.54 -10.40 15.40
C HIS A 53 4.53 -9.62 14.55
N PRO A 54 3.36 -10.20 14.20
CA PRO A 54 2.40 -9.56 13.29
C PRO A 54 1.88 -8.19 13.75
N LEU A 55 1.80 -7.94 15.06
CA LEU A 55 1.31 -6.65 15.58
C LEU A 55 2.31 -5.50 15.41
N LEU A 56 3.58 -5.77 15.13
CA LEU A 56 4.61 -4.73 15.03
C LEU A 56 4.49 -3.86 13.77
N ILE A 57 3.69 -4.29 12.79
CA ILE A 57 3.42 -3.50 11.59
C ILE A 57 2.36 -2.41 11.85
N PHE A 58 1.70 -2.41 13.00
CA PHE A 58 0.68 -1.42 13.36
C PHE A 58 1.30 -0.23 14.10
N GLU A 59 0.88 0.96 13.69
CA GLU A 59 1.22 2.24 14.32
C GLU A 59 0.24 2.53 15.47
N SER A 60 -1.05 2.27 15.25
CA SER A 60 -2.10 2.51 16.24
C SER A 60 -3.07 1.34 16.29
N PHE A 61 -3.41 0.89 17.50
CA PHE A 61 -4.43 -0.10 17.74
C PHE A 61 -5.79 0.57 17.98
N PRO A 62 -6.90 0.01 17.45
CA PRO A 62 -8.23 0.50 17.77
C PRO A 62 -8.48 0.34 19.27
N HIS A 63 -9.06 1.36 19.90
CA HIS A 63 -9.48 1.28 21.29
C HIS A 63 -10.71 0.37 21.39
N SER A 64 -10.71 -0.57 22.34
CA SER A 64 -11.83 -1.47 22.58
C SER A 64 -13.07 -0.63 22.93
N LYS A 65 -14.12 -0.72 22.10
CA LYS A 65 -15.39 0.00 22.33
C LYS A 65 -16.36 -0.79 23.21
N SER A 66 -15.88 -1.77 23.98
CA SER A 66 -16.76 -2.57 24.81
C SER A 66 -16.77 -2.04 26.23
N ILE A 67 -17.98 -1.75 26.72
CA ILE A 67 -18.27 -1.46 28.13
C ILE A 67 -18.05 -2.73 29.00
N ASN A 68 -17.88 -3.93 28.40
CA ASN A 68 -17.76 -5.21 29.11
C ASN A 68 -16.83 -6.25 28.43
N GLY A 69 -15.76 -5.87 27.70
CA GLY A 69 -14.95 -6.85 26.97
C GLY A 69 -13.56 -6.35 26.58
N ASP A 70 -12.54 -6.85 27.28
CA ASP A 70 -11.15 -6.38 27.32
C ASP A 70 -10.27 -6.73 26.10
N GLN A 71 -10.82 -7.25 24.99
CA GLN A 71 -9.99 -7.78 23.91
C GLN A 71 -10.31 -7.14 22.55
N VAL A 72 -9.26 -6.71 21.86
CA VAL A 72 -9.31 -6.23 20.48
C VAL A 72 -9.38 -7.43 19.55
N GLU A 73 -10.48 -7.57 18.80
CA GLU A 73 -10.62 -8.62 17.81
C GLU A 73 -9.73 -8.34 16.58
N ILE A 74 -9.32 -9.41 15.90
CA ILE A 74 -8.51 -9.31 14.68
C ILE A 74 -9.27 -8.52 13.60
N GLU A 75 -10.59 -8.68 13.54
CA GLU A 75 -11.49 -7.94 12.66
C GLU A 75 -11.42 -6.43 12.89
N ASP A 76 -11.23 -5.99 14.14
CA ASP A 76 -11.07 -4.57 14.47
C ASP A 76 -9.74 -4.02 13.99
N LEU A 77 -8.67 -4.83 14.04
CA LEU A 77 -7.37 -4.48 13.46
C LEU A 77 -7.44 -4.32 11.95
N PHE A 78 -8.23 -5.16 11.26
CA PHE A 78 -8.39 -5.04 9.82
C PHE A 78 -9.24 -3.84 9.40
N LYS A 79 -10.24 -3.46 10.20
CA LYS A 79 -11.13 -2.32 9.90
C LYS A 79 -10.49 -0.98 10.26
N ASN A 80 -9.83 -0.91 11.40
CA ASN A 80 -9.43 0.36 12.03
C ASN A 80 -7.93 0.45 12.32
N GLY A 81 -7.18 -0.64 12.16
CA GLY A 81 -5.73 -0.65 12.39
C GLY A 81 -5.01 0.18 11.33
N ARG A 82 -4.16 1.09 11.79
CA ARG A 82 -3.24 1.83 10.91
C ARG A 82 -1.90 1.16 10.96
N THR A 83 -1.36 0.82 9.79
CA THR A 83 -0.01 0.28 9.68
C THR A 83 1.02 1.39 9.61
N ILE A 84 2.23 1.13 10.10
CA ILE A 84 3.38 2.02 10.03
C ILE A 84 3.57 2.63 8.63
N GLN A 85 3.96 3.90 8.60
CA GLN A 85 4.13 4.65 7.35
C GLN A 85 5.51 4.40 6.74
N TRP A 86 5.66 4.77 5.47
CA TRP A 86 6.90 4.61 4.71
C TRP A 86 8.14 5.17 5.44
N SER A 87 8.02 6.36 6.01
CA SER A 87 9.11 7.05 6.73
C SER A 87 9.67 6.25 7.90
N ASP A 88 8.82 5.47 8.55
CA ASP A 88 9.12 4.81 9.82
C ASP A 88 9.62 3.38 9.59
N LEU A 89 9.47 2.86 8.37
CA LEU A 89 9.89 1.51 7.99
C LEU A 89 11.37 1.23 8.27
N PRO A 90 12.33 2.11 7.92
CA PRO A 90 13.75 1.84 8.15
C PRO A 90 14.08 1.68 9.63
N GLU A 91 13.52 2.56 10.47
CA GLU A 91 13.75 2.55 11.91
C GLU A 91 13.08 1.34 12.55
N ARG A 92 11.81 1.09 12.22
CA ARG A 92 11.07 -0.06 12.74
C ARG A 92 11.76 -1.37 12.38
N LEU A 93 12.20 -1.53 11.13
CA LEU A 93 12.94 -2.72 10.68
C LEU A 93 14.18 -2.96 11.54
N PHE A 94 14.97 -1.90 11.77
CA PHE A 94 16.18 -2.01 12.57
C PHE A 94 15.87 -2.37 14.03
N LEU A 95 14.88 -1.73 14.64
CA LEU A 95 14.51 -1.97 16.04
C LEU A 95 13.97 -3.38 16.28
N THR A 96 13.23 -3.95 15.32
CA THR A 96 12.59 -5.26 15.50
C THR A 96 13.47 -6.43 15.05
N THR A 97 14.27 -6.25 14.00
CA THR A 97 15.06 -7.35 13.39
C THR A 97 16.58 -7.18 13.52
N GLY A 98 17.07 -5.99 13.91
CA GLY A 98 18.48 -5.62 13.84
C GLY A 98 18.99 -5.34 12.42
N ILE A 99 18.18 -5.53 11.37
CA ILE A 99 18.57 -5.33 9.97
C ILE A 99 18.58 -3.84 9.64
N LYS A 100 19.71 -3.34 9.15
CA LYS A 100 19.82 -1.99 8.61
C LYS A 100 19.58 -2.01 7.11
N LEU A 101 18.78 -1.07 6.61
CA LEU A 101 18.65 -0.86 5.17
C LEU A 101 19.99 -0.41 4.59
N PRO A 102 20.53 -1.12 3.58
CA PRO A 102 21.88 -0.87 3.06
C PRO A 102 22.02 0.52 2.42
N ASN A 103 20.96 1.07 1.83
CA ASN A 103 20.96 2.40 1.23
C ASN A 103 19.73 3.22 1.65
N LYS A 104 19.76 3.72 2.90
CA LYS A 104 18.68 4.57 3.43
C LYS A 104 18.45 5.82 2.58
N LYS A 105 19.51 6.44 2.04
CA LYS A 105 19.38 7.64 1.19
C LYS A 105 18.53 7.36 -0.06
N MET A 106 18.76 6.23 -0.72
CA MET A 106 17.96 5.83 -1.88
C MET A 106 16.50 5.58 -1.50
N PHE A 107 16.26 4.90 -0.38
CA PHE A 107 14.90 4.67 0.15
C PHE A 107 14.16 5.98 0.43
N ASP A 108 14.84 6.96 1.05
CA ASP A 108 14.27 8.28 1.35
C ASP A 108 13.98 9.06 0.06
N ASN A 109 14.90 9.04 -0.91
CA ASN A 109 14.70 9.67 -2.22
C ASN A 109 13.50 9.06 -2.96
N PHE A 110 13.37 7.74 -2.91
CA PHE A 110 12.28 7.02 -3.54
C PHE A 110 10.93 7.32 -2.88
N GLY A 111 10.91 7.44 -1.55
CA GLY A 111 9.74 7.90 -0.80
C GLY A 111 9.28 9.30 -1.21
N ARG A 112 10.22 10.24 -1.42
CA ARG A 112 9.89 11.59 -1.91
C ARG A 112 9.29 11.56 -3.32
N LEU A 113 9.85 10.75 -4.22
CA LEU A 113 9.33 10.58 -5.58
C LEU A 113 7.91 10.01 -5.56
N ARG A 114 7.69 8.93 -4.79
CA ARG A 114 6.36 8.31 -4.60
C ARG A 114 5.35 9.34 -4.09
N ASN A 115 5.69 10.09 -3.04
CA ASN A 115 4.79 11.10 -2.48
C ASN A 115 4.47 12.19 -3.51
N GLY A 116 5.46 12.68 -4.27
CA GLY A 116 5.24 13.63 -5.34
C GLY A 116 4.22 13.12 -6.37
N ILE A 117 4.39 11.88 -6.83
CA ILE A 117 3.47 11.27 -7.79
C ILE A 117 2.06 11.11 -7.19
N GLN A 118 1.94 10.60 -5.96
CA GLN A 118 0.65 10.37 -5.32
C GLN A 118 -0.14 11.66 -5.09
N HIS A 119 0.52 12.72 -4.62
CA HIS A 119 -0.17 13.96 -4.29
C HIS A 119 -0.47 14.81 -5.53
N PHE A 120 0.43 14.83 -6.53
CA PHE A 120 0.32 15.78 -7.65
C PHE A 120 -0.14 15.15 -8.96
N LEU A 121 0.14 13.86 -9.20
CA LEU A 121 -0.11 13.23 -10.52
C LEU A 121 -1.29 12.24 -10.49
N LEU A 122 -1.55 11.58 -9.36
CA LEU A 122 -2.66 10.62 -9.27
C LEU A 122 -4.04 11.27 -9.43
N HIS A 123 -4.21 12.52 -8.99
CA HIS A 123 -5.46 13.26 -9.18
C HIS A 123 -5.79 13.46 -10.68
N LEU A 124 -4.78 13.68 -11.52
CA LEU A 124 -4.93 13.78 -12.96
C LEU A 124 -5.29 12.43 -13.59
N VAL A 125 -4.65 11.35 -13.15
CA VAL A 125 -4.90 9.98 -13.65
C VAL A 125 -6.34 9.53 -13.35
N ILE A 126 -6.86 9.77 -12.14
CA ILE A 126 -8.26 9.44 -11.78
C ILE A 126 -9.25 10.22 -12.65
N SER A 127 -8.99 11.50 -12.91
CA SER A 127 -9.84 12.32 -13.79
C SER A 127 -9.85 11.83 -15.24
N MET A 128 -8.72 11.31 -15.74
CA MET A 128 -8.62 10.71 -17.07
C MET A 128 -9.40 9.40 -17.17
N PHE A 129 -9.35 8.57 -16.14
CA PHE A 129 -10.15 7.33 -16.08
C PHE A 129 -11.66 7.61 -16.01
N GLN A 130 -12.10 8.62 -15.25
CA GLN A 130 -13.52 8.99 -15.20
C GLN A 130 -14.04 9.53 -16.54
N LYS A 131 -13.28 10.40 -17.23
CA LYS A 131 -13.66 10.91 -18.56
C LYS A 131 -13.79 9.81 -19.61
N LYS A 132 -12.91 8.82 -19.61
CA LYS A 132 -12.95 7.72 -20.58
C LYS A 132 -14.18 6.82 -20.35
N HIS A 133 -14.56 6.58 -19.09
CA HIS A 133 -15.74 5.79 -18.75
C HIS A 133 -17.07 6.48 -19.15
N LEU A 134 -17.16 7.82 -19.06
CA LEU A 134 -18.31 8.59 -19.56
C LEU A 134 -18.44 8.51 -21.09
N SER A 135 -17.33 8.51 -21.82
CA SER A 135 -17.36 8.41 -23.30
C SER A 135 -17.77 7.04 -23.84
N LEU A 136 -17.58 5.98 -23.04
CA LEU A 136 -17.98 4.60 -23.36
C LEU A 136 -19.41 4.27 -22.93
N SER A 137 -19.98 5.03 -21.99
CA SER A 137 -21.39 4.90 -21.55
C SER A 137 -22.38 5.66 -22.45
N MET A 138 -21.89 6.51 -23.35
CA MET A 138 -22.68 7.29 -24.31
C MET A 138 -22.64 6.75 -25.74
N ARG A 139 -22.20 5.49 -25.91
CA ARG A 139 -22.31 4.74 -27.17
C ARG A 139 -23.18 3.51 -26.97
#